data_AF-A0AAQ4ED63-F1
#
_entry.id   AF-A0AAQ4ED63-F1
#
_cell.length_a   1.000
_cell.length_b   1.000
_cell.length_c   1.000
_cell.angle_alpha   90.00
_cell.angle_beta   90.00
_cell.angle_gamma   90.00
#
_symmetry.space_group_name_H-M   'P 1'
#
loop_
_entity.id
_entity.type
_entity.pdbx_description
1 polymer ?
#
loop_
_entity_poly.entity_id
_entity_poly.type
_entity_poly.pdbx_seq_one_letter_code
_entity_poly.pdbx_strand_id
1 'polypeptide(L)'
;ATNVDKQCTAKAEKGLCKAKLPRWWFNTDSGKCELFYYGGCGGNQNRYLYKEDCEKTCAPKTLNETPLTTFSNKKANFDDKKGRLPGSGVGVCMEPPYTGPCKASFLRFYYDASSNTCRQFTYGGCRSNGNNFKAQRDCMRVCGGRRRGSLRPR
;
A
#
# COMPACT_ATOMS: atom_id res chain seq x y z
N ALA A 1 27.32 5.05 8.42
CA ALA A 1 25.88 5.18 8.69
C ALA A 1 25.21 5.79 7.48
N THR A 2 24.30 5.05 6.85
CA THR A 2 23.44 5.54 5.77
C THR A 2 22.52 6.65 6.29
N ASN A 3 21.90 7.43 5.39
CA ASN A 3 20.91 8.44 5.76
C ASN A 3 19.72 7.82 6.52
N VAL A 4 19.37 6.57 6.19
CA VAL A 4 18.32 5.78 6.84
C VAL A 4 18.71 5.44 8.29
N ASP A 5 19.97 5.07 8.55
CA ASP A 5 20.43 4.78 9.91
C ASP A 5 20.29 6.01 10.82
N LYS A 6 20.66 7.19 10.32
CA LYS A 6 20.50 8.46 11.05
C LYS A 6 19.03 8.80 11.30
N GLN A 7 18.16 8.55 10.32
CA GLN A 7 16.72 8.74 10.46
C GLN A 7 16.14 7.82 11.54
N CYS A 8 16.43 6.52 11.50
CA CYS A 8 15.82 5.56 12.42
C CYS A 8 16.36 5.62 13.85
N THR A 9 17.56 6.18 14.06
CA THR A 9 18.16 6.36 15.39
C THR A 9 17.77 7.68 16.08
N ALA A 10 17.21 8.64 15.33
CA ALA A 10 16.79 9.93 15.89
C ALA A 10 15.61 9.76 16.86
N LYS A 11 15.61 10.47 17.99
CA LYS A 11 14.50 10.44 18.96
C LYS A 11 13.24 11.12 18.40
N ALA A 12 12.06 10.78 18.92
CA ALA A 12 10.83 11.50 18.57
C ALA A 12 10.93 12.99 18.92
N GLU A 13 10.68 13.86 17.93
CA GLU A 13 10.68 15.32 18.11
C GLU A 13 9.30 15.92 17.85
N LYS A 14 8.72 16.54 18.88
CA LYS A 14 7.45 17.28 18.78
C LYS A 14 7.58 18.49 17.86
N GLY A 15 8.74 19.12 17.80
CA GLY A 15 8.94 20.38 17.08
C GLY A 15 8.31 21.59 17.78
N LEU A 16 8.32 22.74 17.09
CA LEU A 16 8.01 24.05 17.69
C LEU A 16 6.51 24.36 17.74
N CYS A 17 5.72 23.72 16.88
CA CYS A 17 4.28 23.96 16.78
C CYS A 17 3.48 23.17 17.83
N LYS A 18 2.22 23.56 18.04
CA LYS A 18 1.37 23.06 19.15
C LYS A 18 0.24 22.14 18.73
N ALA A 19 0.18 21.68 17.47
CA ALA A 19 -0.81 20.69 17.05
C ALA A 19 -0.58 19.35 17.77
N LYS A 20 -1.60 18.50 17.81
CA LYS A 20 -1.53 17.14 18.36
C LYS A 20 -1.70 16.12 17.23
N LEU A 21 -0.72 16.04 16.34
CA LEU A 21 -0.78 15.14 15.20
C LEU A 21 -0.19 13.78 15.57
N PRO A 22 -0.98 12.70 15.62
CA PRO A 22 -0.46 11.36 15.90
C PRO A 22 0.49 10.93 14.78
N ARG A 23 1.67 10.46 15.17
CA ARG A 23 2.72 9.95 14.27
C ARG A 23 3.41 8.76 14.90
N TRP A 24 3.99 7.91 14.06
CA TRP A 24 4.82 6.79 14.47
C TRP A 24 6.28 7.17 14.36
N TRP A 25 7.10 6.75 15.32
CA TRP A 25 8.56 6.87 15.27
C TRP A 25 9.18 5.54 15.70
N PHE A 26 10.38 5.24 15.22
CA PHE A 26 11.10 4.05 15.63
C PHE A 26 11.88 4.33 16.91
N ASN A 27 11.50 3.65 17.99
CA ASN A 27 12.19 3.70 19.26
C ASN A 27 13.27 2.62 19.31
N THR A 28 14.54 3.03 19.28
CA THR A 28 15.69 2.13 19.36
C THR A 28 15.80 1.40 20.70
N ASP A 29 15.25 1.99 21.77
CA ASP A 29 15.37 1.44 23.12
C ASP A 29 14.44 0.24 23.29
N SER A 30 13.23 0.31 22.71
CA SER A 30 12.26 -0.80 22.70
C SER A 30 12.34 -1.67 21.44
N GLY A 31 13.05 -1.22 20.41
CA GLY A 31 13.13 -1.86 19.10
C GLY A 31 11.82 -1.83 18.30
N LYS A 32 10.90 -0.90 18.62
CA LYS A 32 9.53 -0.88 18.09
C LYS A 32 9.14 0.48 17.52
N CYS A 33 8.19 0.46 16.58
CA CYS A 33 7.50 1.67 16.15
C CYS A 33 6.41 2.05 17.15
N GLU A 34 6.55 3.22 17.75
CA GLU A 34 5.70 3.72 18.82
C GLU A 34 4.98 5.02 18.42
N LEU A 35 3.83 5.28 19.04
CA LEU A 35 3.05 6.49 18.78
C LEU A 35 3.62 7.67 19.56
N PHE A 36 3.71 8.84 18.91
CA PHE A 36 3.96 10.13 19.56
C PHE A 36 3.11 11.23 18.91
N TYR A 37 3.05 12.40 19.56
CA TYR A 37 2.30 13.55 19.06
C TYR A 37 3.25 14.62 18.51
N TYR A 38 3.24 14.76 17.19
CA TYR A 38 3.98 15.80 16.46
C TYR A 38 3.23 17.13 16.48
N GLY A 39 3.97 18.20 16.73
CA GLY A 39 3.50 19.58 16.85
C GLY A 39 3.02 20.21 15.54
N GLY A 40 3.38 19.64 14.38
CA GLY A 40 2.96 20.12 13.06
C GLY A 40 4.03 20.87 12.26
N CYS A 41 5.12 21.33 12.90
CA CYS A 41 6.26 21.93 12.20
C CYS A 41 7.60 21.54 12.84
N GLY A 42 8.67 21.56 12.02
CA GLY A 42 10.03 21.18 12.43
C GLY A 42 10.20 19.68 12.71
N GLY A 43 10.99 19.37 13.73
CA GLY A 43 11.33 18.00 14.10
C GLY A 43 12.28 17.32 13.12
N ASN A 44 12.37 15.99 13.22
CA ASN A 44 13.23 15.18 12.36
C ASN A 44 12.42 14.18 11.48
N GLN A 45 13.15 13.34 10.75
CA GLN A 45 12.61 12.38 9.78
C GLN A 45 12.14 11.06 10.39
N ASN A 46 12.40 10.78 11.67
CA ASN A 46 11.86 9.60 12.37
C ASN A 46 10.38 9.79 12.70
N ARG A 47 9.56 9.98 11.67
CA ARG A 47 8.17 10.41 11.81
C ARG A 47 7.34 9.94 10.63
N TYR A 48 6.58 8.90 10.86
CA TYR A 48 5.74 8.24 9.87
C TYR A 48 4.27 8.49 10.20
N LEU A 49 3.44 8.59 9.16
CA LEU A 49 1.99 8.71 9.35
C LEU A 49 1.37 7.37 9.76
N TYR A 50 1.98 6.26 9.37
CA TYR A 50 1.48 4.91 9.54
C TYR A 50 2.54 4.01 10.18
N LYS A 51 2.12 3.08 11.04
CA LYS A 51 3.01 2.18 11.78
C LYS A 51 3.80 1.30 10.84
N GLU A 52 3.16 0.80 9.79
CA GLU A 52 3.73 -0.14 8.83
C GLU A 52 4.85 0.51 8.02
N ASP A 53 4.76 1.82 7.73
CA ASP A 53 5.84 2.53 7.03
C ASP A 53 7.06 2.69 7.94
N CYS A 54 6.83 2.98 9.23
CA CYS A 54 7.89 3.02 10.22
C CYS A 54 8.57 1.65 10.34
N GLU A 55 7.79 0.57 10.48
CA GLU A 55 8.33 -0.78 10.64
C GLU A 55 9.09 -1.22 9.39
N LYS A 56 8.54 -1.02 8.19
CA LYS A 56 9.22 -1.35 6.94
C LYS A 56 10.53 -0.59 6.74
N THR A 57 10.60 0.64 7.25
CA THR A 57 11.78 1.50 7.07
C THR A 57 12.84 1.21 8.13
N CYS A 58 12.45 1.05 9.39
CA CYS A 58 13.36 1.08 10.53
C CYS A 58 13.40 -0.21 11.36
N ALA A 59 12.37 -1.08 11.28
CA ALA A 59 12.44 -2.33 12.02
C ALA A 59 13.56 -3.20 11.44
N PRO A 60 14.30 -3.93 12.30
CA PRO A 60 15.31 -4.85 11.84
C PRO A 60 14.66 -5.88 10.91
N LYS A 61 15.16 -5.95 9.67
CA LYS A 61 14.84 -7.06 8.77
C LYS A 61 15.50 -8.29 9.36
N THR A 62 14.73 -9.15 10.02
CA THR A 62 15.23 -10.45 10.42
C THR A 62 15.73 -11.14 9.15
N LEU A 63 17.03 -11.43 9.06
CA LEU A 63 17.66 -12.08 7.89
C LEU A 63 17.27 -13.57 7.76
N ASN A 64 16.06 -13.93 8.19
CA ASN A 64 15.46 -15.24 7.98
C ASN A 64 14.43 -15.23 6.83
N GLU A 65 14.38 -14.17 6.04
CA GLU A 65 13.98 -14.33 4.65
C GLU A 65 15.22 -14.82 3.90
N THR A 66 15.19 -16.08 3.47
CA THR A 66 16.00 -16.54 2.36
C THR A 66 16.02 -15.43 1.30
N PRO A 67 17.18 -15.08 0.72
CA PRO A 67 17.23 -13.99 -0.23
C PRO A 67 16.22 -14.26 -1.34
N LEU A 68 15.15 -13.46 -1.42
CA LEU A 68 14.43 -13.28 -2.66
C LEU A 68 15.47 -12.69 -3.60
N THR A 69 16.03 -13.61 -4.35
CA THR A 69 17.08 -13.39 -5.32
C THR A 69 16.67 -12.22 -6.19
N THR A 70 17.53 -11.22 -6.14
CA THR A 70 17.80 -10.34 -7.27
C THR A 70 16.70 -9.31 -7.57
N PHE A 71 16.96 -8.07 -7.14
CA PHE A 71 16.76 -6.93 -8.02
C PHE A 71 17.52 -7.19 -9.31
N SER A 72 16.93 -7.96 -10.23
CA SER A 72 17.29 -7.84 -11.62
C SER A 72 16.75 -6.48 -12.02
N ASN A 73 17.68 -5.57 -12.28
CA ASN A 73 17.54 -4.60 -13.35
C ASN A 73 17.14 -5.34 -14.63
N LYS A 74 15.86 -5.73 -14.75
CA LYS A 74 15.24 -5.86 -16.05
C LYS A 74 14.80 -4.46 -16.39
N LYS A 75 15.64 -3.80 -17.20
CA LYS A 75 15.20 -2.80 -18.16
C LYS A 75 13.90 -3.35 -18.75
N ALA A 76 12.76 -2.80 -18.34
CA ALA A 76 11.49 -3.11 -18.96
C ALA A 76 11.59 -2.57 -20.39
N ASN A 77 12.06 -3.42 -21.29
CA ASN A 77 12.01 -3.18 -22.72
C ASN A 77 10.55 -3.40 -23.11
N PHE A 78 9.78 -2.32 -23.03
CA PHE A 78 8.35 -2.28 -23.30
C PHE A 78 8.14 -2.09 -24.80
N ASP A 79 8.34 -3.17 -25.55
CA ASP A 79 7.84 -3.33 -26.90
C ASP A 79 6.99 -4.61 -26.95
N ASP A 80 5.81 -4.58 -26.32
CA ASP A 80 4.76 -5.55 -26.65
C ASP A 80 3.42 -4.83 -26.81
N LYS A 81 3.17 -4.51 -28.07
CA LYS A 81 1.94 -3.95 -28.61
C LYS A 81 0.91 -5.09 -28.74
N LYS A 82 0.45 -5.66 -27.63
CA LYS A 82 -0.79 -6.47 -27.55
C LYS A 82 -1.32 -6.46 -26.12
N GLY A 83 -2.53 -5.92 -25.94
CA GLY A 83 -3.18 -5.67 -24.65
C GLY A 83 -3.51 -6.92 -23.83
N ARG A 84 -2.51 -7.54 -23.23
CA ARG A 84 -2.66 -8.48 -22.11
C ARG A 84 -1.90 -7.91 -20.92
N LEU A 85 -2.62 -7.34 -19.96
CA LEU A 85 -2.04 -6.74 -18.75
C LEU A 85 -1.22 -7.80 -17.98
N PRO A 86 0.04 -7.51 -17.62
CA PRO A 86 0.86 -8.40 -16.81
C PRO A 86 0.32 -8.35 -15.38
N GLY A 87 -0.47 -9.36 -15.04
CA GLY A 87 -1.20 -9.38 -13.78
C GLY A 87 -2.38 -10.32 -13.86
N SER A 88 -2.10 -11.62 -13.88
CA SER A 88 -3.10 -12.61 -13.48
C SER A 88 -3.36 -12.49 -11.97
N GLY A 89 -3.84 -11.33 -11.52
CA GLY A 89 -4.22 -11.05 -10.13
C GLY A 89 -5.62 -11.57 -9.86
N VAL A 90 -5.75 -12.88 -9.64
CA VAL A 90 -6.99 -13.46 -9.10
C VAL A 90 -7.27 -12.90 -7.70
N GLY A 91 -6.21 -12.59 -6.93
CA GLY A 91 -6.33 -12.09 -5.56
C GLY A 91 -6.92 -10.69 -5.44
N VAL A 92 -6.54 -9.76 -6.33
CA VAL A 92 -7.02 -8.36 -6.30
C VAL A 92 -8.54 -8.28 -6.37
N CYS A 93 -9.17 -9.05 -7.25
CA CYS A 93 -10.62 -9.03 -7.42
C CYS A 93 -11.38 -9.66 -6.24
N MET A 94 -10.70 -10.35 -5.33
CA MET A 94 -11.29 -11.01 -4.17
C MET A 94 -11.10 -10.20 -2.88
N GLU A 95 -10.34 -9.10 -2.91
CA GLU A 95 -10.21 -8.21 -1.76
C GLU A 95 -11.53 -7.45 -1.52
N PRO A 96 -11.93 -7.17 -0.28
CA PRO A 96 -13.08 -6.32 0.00
C PRO A 96 -12.82 -4.88 -0.46
N PRO A 97 -13.87 -4.07 -0.73
CA PRO A 97 -13.67 -2.63 -0.95
C PRO A 97 -13.07 -1.99 0.30
N TYR A 98 -12.03 -1.17 0.12
CA TYR A 98 -11.34 -0.52 1.22
C TYR A 98 -11.39 1.00 1.09
N THR A 99 -12.19 1.64 1.94
CA THR A 99 -12.31 3.11 1.99
C THR A 99 -10.99 3.76 2.42
N GLY A 100 -10.20 3.10 3.26
CA GLY A 100 -8.99 3.67 3.80
C GLY A 100 -9.25 4.72 4.90
N PRO A 101 -8.18 5.23 5.52
CA PRO A 101 -8.30 6.10 6.70
C PRO A 101 -8.56 7.59 6.36
N CYS A 102 -8.27 8.01 5.11
CA CYS A 102 -8.51 9.38 4.68
C CYS A 102 -10.01 9.67 4.53
N LYS A 103 -10.39 10.95 4.64
CA LYS A 103 -11.79 11.40 4.74
C LYS A 103 -12.33 12.11 3.49
N ALA A 104 -11.59 12.10 2.38
CA ALA A 104 -12.14 12.56 1.12
C ALA A 104 -13.20 11.58 0.60
N SER A 105 -14.06 12.01 -0.32
CA SER A 105 -15.10 11.16 -0.90
C SER A 105 -14.87 11.03 -2.40
N PHE A 106 -14.22 9.93 -2.80
CA PHE A 106 -14.05 9.59 -4.22
C PHE A 106 -14.93 8.40 -4.57
N LEU A 107 -15.80 8.57 -5.55
CA LEU A 107 -16.54 7.46 -6.14
C LEU A 107 -15.56 6.54 -6.88
N ARG A 108 -15.57 5.26 -6.51
CA ARG A 108 -14.77 4.20 -7.13
C ARG A 108 -15.61 2.96 -7.33
N PHE A 109 -15.06 2.01 -8.08
CA PHE A 109 -15.66 0.71 -8.34
C PHE A 109 -14.81 -0.39 -7.74
N TYR A 110 -15.43 -1.42 -7.19
CA TYR A 110 -14.78 -2.66 -6.76
C TYR A 110 -15.54 -3.83 -7.37
N TYR A 111 -14.85 -4.95 -7.57
CA TYR A 111 -15.47 -6.20 -8.00
C TYR A 111 -16.08 -6.91 -6.79
N ASP A 112 -17.37 -7.17 -6.85
CA ASP A 112 -18.07 -8.00 -5.87
C ASP A 112 -18.18 -9.43 -6.41
N ALA A 113 -17.36 -10.32 -5.86
CA ALA A 113 -17.32 -11.72 -6.24
C ALA A 113 -18.62 -12.48 -5.93
N SER A 114 -19.44 -12.00 -4.98
CA SER A 114 -20.72 -12.64 -4.66
C SER A 114 -21.76 -12.47 -5.77
N SER A 115 -21.72 -11.32 -6.45
CA SER A 115 -22.64 -10.98 -7.52
C SER A 115 -21.99 -10.96 -8.91
N ASN A 116 -20.70 -11.31 -8.99
CA ASN A 116 -19.89 -11.29 -10.21
C ASN A 116 -20.01 -9.98 -11.02
N THR A 117 -20.13 -8.86 -10.32
CA THR A 117 -20.28 -7.54 -10.94
C THR A 117 -19.49 -6.48 -10.22
N CYS A 118 -19.19 -5.39 -10.93
CA CYS A 118 -18.52 -4.24 -10.36
C CYS A 118 -19.54 -3.28 -9.75
N ARG A 119 -19.37 -2.98 -8.45
CA ARG A 119 -20.23 -2.09 -7.67
C ARG A 119 -19.47 -0.84 -7.26
N GLN A 120 -20.21 0.23 -6.98
CA GLN A 120 -19.63 1.49 -6.50
C GLN A 120 -19.33 1.43 -4.99
N PHE A 121 -18.30 2.14 -4.57
CA PHE A 121 -18.01 2.40 -3.16
C PHE A 121 -17.29 3.74 -2.98
N THR A 122 -17.27 4.24 -1.74
CA THR A 122 -16.54 5.46 -1.37
C THR A 122 -15.10 5.13 -0.98
N TYR A 123 -14.16 5.72 -1.71
CA TYR A 123 -12.74 5.70 -1.38
C TYR A 123 -12.31 7.01 -0.71
N GLY A 124 -11.64 6.87 0.43
CA GLY A 124 -11.17 7.95 1.30
C GLY A 124 -10.02 8.78 0.74
N GLY A 125 -9.34 8.30 -0.31
CA GLY A 125 -8.28 9.03 -1.00
C GLY A 125 -6.84 8.61 -0.67
N CYS A 126 -6.62 7.71 0.30
CA CYS A 126 -5.30 7.16 0.60
C CYS A 126 -5.39 5.69 1.00
N ARG A 127 -4.26 4.97 0.88
CA ARG A 127 -4.14 3.53 1.20
C ARG A 127 -5.21 2.70 0.50
N SER A 128 -5.14 2.56 -0.82
CA SER A 128 -6.04 1.65 -1.54
C SER A 128 -5.49 0.22 -1.50
N ASN A 129 -6.37 -0.77 -1.50
CA ASN A 129 -6.03 -2.11 -1.98
C ASN A 129 -6.23 -2.20 -3.50
N GLY A 130 -6.02 -3.38 -4.09
CA GLY A 130 -6.12 -3.57 -5.52
C GLY A 130 -7.55 -3.49 -6.06
N ASN A 131 -8.55 -3.82 -5.24
CA ASN A 131 -9.96 -3.82 -5.64
C ASN A 131 -10.57 -2.40 -5.63
N ASN A 132 -9.95 -1.48 -6.38
CA ASN A 132 -10.34 -0.08 -6.45
C ASN A 132 -10.06 0.48 -7.85
N PHE A 133 -11.12 0.69 -8.61
CA PHE A 133 -11.07 1.13 -9.99
C PHE A 133 -11.77 2.49 -10.13
N LYS A 134 -11.23 3.35 -10.98
CA LYS A 134 -11.84 4.67 -11.26
C LYS A 134 -13.11 4.57 -12.10
N ALA A 135 -13.23 3.54 -12.93
CA ALA A 135 -14.37 3.34 -13.82
C ALA A 135 -14.85 1.87 -13.82
N GLN A 136 -16.16 1.68 -13.95
CA GLN A 136 -16.79 0.36 -14.01
C GLN A 136 -16.22 -0.52 -15.12
N ARG A 137 -15.98 0.08 -16.31
CA ARG A 137 -15.39 -0.63 -17.46
C ARG A 137 -14.01 -1.21 -17.14
N ASP A 138 -13.22 -0.50 -16.33
CA ASP A 138 -11.87 -0.94 -15.98
C ASP A 138 -11.94 -2.09 -14.98
N CYS A 139 -12.85 -2.00 -14.01
CA CYS A 139 -13.15 -3.08 -13.08
C CYS A 139 -13.62 -4.34 -13.81
N MET A 140 -14.61 -4.24 -14.70
CA MET A 140 -15.14 -5.39 -15.44
C MET A 140 -14.11 -6.00 -16.39
N ARG A 141 -13.29 -5.16 -17.03
CA ARG A 141 -12.18 -5.62 -17.89
C ARG A 141 -11.13 -6.40 -17.10
N VAL A 142 -10.83 -6.02 -15.86
CA VAL A 142 -9.83 -6.68 -15.02
C VAL A 142 -10.40 -7.92 -14.30
N CYS A 143 -11.64 -7.85 -13.82
CA CYS A 143 -12.20 -8.86 -12.91
C CYS A 143 -13.39 -9.66 -13.48
N GLY A 144 -14.13 -9.14 -14.46
CA GLY A 144 -15.37 -9.75 -14.98
C GLY A 144 -15.18 -10.99 -15.88
N GLY A 145 -13.95 -11.28 -16.32
CA GLY A 145 -13.66 -12.36 -17.27
C GLY A 145 -13.29 -13.72 -16.66
N ARG A 146 -13.25 -13.86 -15.33
CA ARG A 146 -12.80 -15.12 -14.69
C ARG A 146 -13.98 -15.98 -14.24
N ARG A 147 -14.54 -16.77 -15.16
CA ARG A 147 -15.16 -18.03 -14.75
C ARG A 147 -14.06 -18.91 -14.13
N ARG A 148 -14.26 -19.40 -12.91
CA ARG A 148 -13.60 -20.66 -12.50
C ARG A 148 -14.04 -21.71 -13.52
N GLY A 149 -13.09 -22.30 -14.26
CA GLY A 149 -13.38 -23.36 -15.23
C GLY A 149 -14.00 -22.86 -16.55
N SER A 150 -13.15 -22.41 -17.47
CA SER A 150 -13.41 -22.61 -18.89
C SER A 150 -12.51 -23.77 -19.33
N LEU A 151 -12.94 -25.01 -19.04
CA LEU A 151 -12.64 -26.10 -19.95
C LEU A 151 -13.30 -25.68 -21.26
N ARG A 152 -12.50 -25.31 -22.26
CA ARG A 152 -12.92 -25.38 -23.65
C ARG A 152 -12.84 -26.86 -24.05
N PRO A 153 -13.94 -27.54 -24.38
CA PRO A 153 -13.84 -28.78 -25.15
C PRO A 153 -13.13 -28.45 -26.47
N ARG A 154 -12.21 -29.32 -26.87
CA ARG A 154 -11.64 -29.31 -28.23
C ARG A 154 -12.72 -29.57 -29.26
#